data_AF-A0A0G1WB44-F1
#
_entry.id   AF-A0A0G1WB44-F1
#
_cell.length_a   1.000
_cell.length_b   1.000
_cell.length_c   1.000
_cell.angle_alpha   90.00
_cell.angle_beta   90.00
_cell.angle_gamma   90.00
#
_symmetry.space_group_name_H-M   'P 1'
#
loop_
_entity.id
_entity.type
_entity.pdbx_description
1 polymer ?
#
loop_
_entity_poly.entity_id
_entity_poly.type
_entity_poly.pdbx_seq_one_letter_code
_entity_poly.pdbx_strand_id
1 'polypeptide(L)'
;MRKKTPHLSGFILTLVFVLSGLFLPQISHAQTPPLCTDVPGYAPLILATGDITCVPTGTSGAVEAGGATPESGTSWWTVLSPLTWLVSAFGAVSIVILKLAQLITGLSGLVLNFVVQYSVVEMKARFDEASINDAWKVIRDVGNMGFIFVLLYAAIMTIIGQGEDNQKLIVRIVIVAILINFSLFFTKFVIDVSNILAMMFYDAIAPGSLSASATTGLSNSLMAPLKLQSILNVGNIGLQGERLLIIGVMGTIVSLIVAFVLFAISILFLIRFVVLIFVVILSPIAFISFVLPNMDKYREQWKDALLGQAFFAPIYFMLTWVVIKVSRGLLTSDGTMAEALQGAVSSTGQVGPPSSSSIGVLVNFIIMIALL
;
A
#
# COMPACT_ATOMS: atom_id res chain seq x y z
N MET A 1 -15.40 29.92 21.95
CA MET A 1 -15.56 30.06 20.49
C MET A 1 -15.09 28.78 19.79
N ARG A 2 -16.01 27.89 19.40
CA ARG A 2 -15.70 26.70 18.57
C ARG A 2 -16.08 27.02 17.12
N LYS A 3 -15.11 27.15 16.23
CA LYS A 3 -15.35 27.23 14.77
C LYS A 3 -15.62 25.80 14.26
N LYS A 4 -16.83 25.58 13.73
CA LYS A 4 -17.20 24.41 12.93
C LYS A 4 -16.48 24.50 11.58
N THR A 5 -15.71 23.46 11.24
CA THR A 5 -15.23 23.21 9.87
C THR A 5 -16.30 22.42 9.10
N PRO A 6 -16.55 22.70 7.81
CA PRO A 6 -17.53 21.97 7.01
C PRO A 6 -16.98 20.61 6.54
N HIS A 7 -17.92 19.69 6.33
CA HIS A 7 -17.74 18.25 6.13
C HIS A 7 -17.04 17.85 4.82
N LEU A 8 -15.80 17.35 4.90
CA LEU A 8 -15.12 16.60 3.83
C LEU A 8 -15.83 15.25 3.53
N SER A 9 -16.46 14.67 4.55
CA SER A 9 -17.25 13.43 4.44
C SER A 9 -18.51 13.59 3.58
N GLY A 10 -19.12 14.78 3.54
CA GLY A 10 -20.30 15.04 2.73
C GLY A 10 -19.99 15.02 1.24
N PHE A 11 -18.83 15.54 0.84
CA PHE A 11 -18.40 15.59 -0.57
C PHE A 11 -18.09 14.21 -1.14
N ILE A 12 -17.46 13.34 -0.34
CA ILE A 12 -17.17 11.94 -0.71
C ILE A 12 -18.45 11.13 -0.83
N LEU A 13 -19.43 11.32 0.07
CA LEU A 13 -20.71 10.62 0.00
C LEU A 13 -21.55 11.05 -1.21
N THR A 14 -21.56 12.34 -1.55
CA THR A 14 -22.24 12.83 -2.76
C THR A 14 -21.55 12.37 -4.04
N LEU A 15 -20.21 12.24 -4.05
CA LEU A 15 -19.48 11.70 -5.20
C LEU A 15 -19.81 10.22 -5.43
N VAL A 16 -19.92 9.43 -4.35
CA VAL A 16 -20.31 8.01 -4.39
C VAL A 16 -21.76 7.83 -4.86
N PHE A 17 -22.68 8.72 -4.48
CA PHE A 17 -24.10 8.67 -4.92
C PHE A 17 -24.29 9.10 -6.39
N VAL A 18 -23.52 10.10 -6.86
CA VAL A 18 -23.58 10.53 -8.27
C VAL A 18 -22.94 9.48 -9.20
N LEU A 19 -21.89 8.80 -8.75
CA LEU A 19 -21.27 7.70 -9.52
C LEU A 19 -22.09 6.39 -9.50
N SER A 20 -22.86 6.10 -8.45
CA SER A 20 -23.69 4.89 -8.40
C SER A 20 -24.99 5.01 -9.20
N GLY A 21 -25.54 6.22 -9.38
CA GLY A 21 -26.72 6.46 -10.22
C GLY A 21 -26.46 6.33 -11.73
N LEU A 22 -25.21 6.44 -12.18
CA LEU A 22 -24.80 6.28 -13.58
C LEU A 22 -24.62 4.83 -14.03
N PHE A 23 -24.72 3.86 -13.10
CA PHE A 23 -24.45 2.43 -13.34
C PHE A 23 -25.57 1.50 -12.85
N LEU A 24 -26.84 1.94 -12.88
CA LEU A 24 -27.94 0.99 -12.76
C LEU A 24 -28.07 0.19 -14.07
N PRO A 25 -27.92 -1.14 -14.05
CA PRO A 25 -28.17 -1.96 -15.23
C PRO A 25 -29.67 -1.92 -15.55
N GLN A 26 -30.02 -1.57 -16.77
CA GLN A 26 -31.35 -1.88 -17.32
C GLN A 26 -31.47 -3.41 -17.32
N ILE A 27 -32.29 -3.95 -16.42
CA ILE A 27 -32.64 -5.38 -16.42
C ILE A 27 -33.52 -5.61 -17.66
N SER A 28 -32.92 -6.03 -18.77
CA SER A 28 -33.66 -6.71 -19.83
C SER A 28 -33.82 -8.17 -19.45
N HIS A 29 -35.07 -8.63 -19.44
CA HIS A 29 -35.42 -10.03 -19.21
C HIS A 29 -34.66 -10.94 -20.19
N ALA A 30 -33.83 -11.85 -19.66
CA ALA A 30 -33.24 -12.93 -20.44
C ALA A 30 -34.34 -13.90 -20.86
N GLN A 31 -34.82 -13.79 -22.11
CA GLN A 31 -35.55 -14.87 -22.75
C GLN A 31 -34.57 -15.97 -23.14
N THR A 32 -34.84 -17.19 -22.68
CA THR A 32 -34.19 -18.43 -23.15
C THR A 32 -34.29 -18.52 -24.68
N PRO A 33 -33.23 -18.90 -25.41
CA PRO A 33 -33.30 -19.00 -26.87
C PRO A 33 -34.29 -20.08 -27.30
N PRO A 34 -35.19 -19.83 -28.27
CA PRO A 34 -36.10 -20.84 -28.78
C PRO A 34 -35.32 -21.93 -29.53
N LEU A 35 -35.68 -23.19 -29.29
CA LEU A 35 -35.22 -24.33 -30.08
C LEU A 35 -35.72 -24.14 -31.52
N CYS A 36 -34.91 -24.51 -32.53
CA CYS A 36 -35.20 -24.33 -33.96
C CYS A 36 -36.52 -24.99 -34.46
N THR A 37 -37.28 -25.66 -33.59
CA THR A 37 -38.58 -26.29 -33.90
C THR A 37 -39.74 -25.31 -34.02
N ASP A 38 -39.58 -24.07 -33.59
CA ASP A 38 -40.67 -23.08 -33.52
C ASP A 38 -40.80 -22.21 -34.79
N VAL A 39 -39.92 -22.40 -35.78
CA VAL A 39 -39.95 -21.65 -37.06
C VAL A 39 -40.19 -22.61 -38.24
N PRO A 40 -41.35 -22.55 -38.92
CA PRO A 40 -41.63 -23.37 -40.09
C PRO A 40 -40.59 -23.11 -41.21
N GLY A 41 -39.90 -24.16 -41.66
CA GLY A 41 -38.95 -24.08 -42.78
C GLY A 41 -37.47 -24.00 -42.41
N TYR A 42 -37.10 -24.24 -41.14
CA TYR A 42 -35.70 -24.34 -40.68
C TYR A 42 -35.43 -25.68 -40.00
N ALA A 43 -34.24 -26.25 -40.19
CA ALA A 43 -33.78 -27.49 -39.54
C ALA A 43 -32.45 -27.27 -38.80
N PRO A 44 -32.17 -27.99 -37.71
CA PRO A 44 -30.90 -27.89 -36.99
C PRO A 44 -29.76 -28.54 -37.80
N LEU A 45 -28.67 -27.79 -37.99
CA LEU A 45 -27.39 -28.28 -38.52
C LEU A 45 -26.36 -28.32 -37.39
N ILE A 46 -25.78 -29.49 -37.15
CA ILE A 46 -24.69 -29.69 -36.19
C ILE A 46 -23.37 -29.47 -36.91
N LEU A 47 -22.63 -28.43 -36.53
CA LEU A 47 -21.28 -28.19 -37.04
C LEU A 47 -20.28 -29.16 -36.41
N ALA A 48 -19.16 -29.40 -37.10
CA ALA A 48 -18.08 -30.26 -36.61
C ALA A 48 -17.46 -29.79 -35.27
N THR A 49 -17.75 -28.55 -34.83
CA THR A 49 -17.36 -27.98 -33.53
C THR A 49 -18.30 -28.35 -32.38
N GLY A 50 -19.45 -28.98 -32.66
CA GLY A 50 -20.46 -29.34 -31.67
C GLY A 50 -21.56 -28.27 -31.47
N ASP A 51 -21.48 -27.14 -32.17
CA ASP A 51 -22.49 -26.08 -32.11
C ASP A 51 -23.69 -26.37 -33.04
N ILE A 52 -24.89 -25.97 -32.60
CA ILE A 52 -26.15 -26.15 -33.33
C ILE A 52 -26.57 -24.80 -33.94
N THR A 53 -26.81 -24.77 -35.26
CA THR A 53 -27.33 -23.59 -35.98
C THR A 53 -28.57 -23.96 -36.79
N CYS A 54 -29.51 -23.04 -36.99
CA CYS A 54 -30.74 -23.31 -37.78
C CYS A 54 -30.50 -22.93 -39.26
N VAL A 55 -30.77 -23.83 -40.20
CA VAL A 55 -30.59 -23.62 -41.66
C VAL A 55 -31.92 -23.84 -42.41
N PRO A 56 -32.25 -23.06 -43.46
CA PRO A 56 -33.49 -23.24 -44.22
C PRO A 56 -33.60 -24.64 -44.88
N THR A 57 -34.75 -25.28 -44.79
CA THR A 57 -35.01 -26.59 -45.37
C THR A 57 -35.21 -26.46 -46.89
N GLY A 58 -34.15 -26.61 -47.69
CA GLY A 58 -34.29 -26.60 -49.16
C GLY A 58 -33.04 -26.32 -49.99
N THR A 59 -31.91 -25.91 -49.40
CA THR A 59 -30.68 -25.67 -50.15
C THR A 59 -29.78 -26.91 -50.16
N SER A 60 -29.96 -27.78 -51.16
CA SER A 60 -28.94 -28.76 -51.53
C SER A 60 -27.83 -28.03 -52.29
N GLY A 61 -26.80 -27.58 -51.56
CA GLY A 61 -25.60 -26.97 -52.13
C GLY A 61 -24.44 -27.17 -51.17
N ALA A 62 -23.36 -27.78 -51.66
CA ALA A 62 -22.16 -28.10 -50.90
C ALA A 62 -21.62 -26.87 -50.15
N VAL A 63 -21.23 -27.07 -48.89
CA VAL A 63 -20.44 -26.11 -48.12
C VAL A 63 -19.03 -26.12 -48.72
N GLU A 64 -18.74 -25.17 -49.60
CA GLU A 64 -17.35 -24.86 -49.96
C GLU A 64 -16.67 -24.22 -48.75
N ALA A 65 -15.59 -24.86 -48.29
CA ALA A 65 -14.61 -24.25 -47.41
C ALA A 65 -13.89 -23.13 -48.18
N GLY A 66 -13.98 -21.89 -47.69
CA GLY A 66 -13.22 -20.78 -48.26
C GLY A 66 -14.03 -19.50 -48.35
N GLY A 67 -14.11 -18.75 -47.26
CA GLY A 67 -14.66 -17.42 -47.26
C GLY A 67 -14.23 -16.71 -46.01
N ALA A 68 -13.15 -15.93 -46.10
CA ALA A 68 -12.80 -14.95 -45.10
C ALA A 68 -14.06 -14.18 -44.72
N THR A 69 -14.45 -14.24 -43.44
CA THR A 69 -15.45 -13.31 -42.92
C THR A 69 -14.98 -11.91 -43.29
N PRO A 70 -15.83 -11.06 -43.89
CA PRO A 70 -15.43 -9.69 -44.13
C PRO A 70 -15.07 -9.13 -42.77
N GLU A 71 -13.80 -8.76 -42.60
CA GLU A 71 -13.38 -7.79 -41.60
C GLU A 71 -14.47 -6.73 -41.60
N SER A 72 -15.10 -6.48 -40.46
CA SER A 72 -15.99 -5.35 -40.29
C SER A 72 -15.20 -4.12 -40.71
N GLY A 73 -15.35 -3.74 -41.97
CA GLY A 73 -14.49 -2.78 -42.63
C GLY A 73 -14.58 -1.52 -41.82
N THR A 74 -13.44 -1.06 -41.31
CA THR A 74 -13.32 0.32 -40.89
C THR A 74 -13.72 1.13 -42.11
N SER A 75 -14.92 1.72 -42.08
CA SER A 75 -15.39 2.49 -43.23
C SER A 75 -14.30 3.52 -43.53
N TRP A 76 -13.96 3.75 -44.79
CA TRP A 76 -12.86 4.69 -45.12
C TRP A 76 -13.07 6.09 -44.51
N TRP A 77 -14.31 6.46 -44.17
CA TRP A 77 -14.65 7.62 -43.34
C TRP A 77 -14.08 7.60 -41.91
N THR A 78 -13.92 6.43 -41.26
CA THR A 78 -13.28 6.30 -39.93
C THR A 78 -11.77 6.43 -39.99
N VAL A 79 -11.17 6.14 -41.15
CA VAL A 79 -9.73 6.36 -41.40
C VAL A 79 -9.46 7.84 -41.70
N LEU A 80 -10.40 8.52 -42.38
CA LEU A 80 -10.30 9.94 -42.71
C LEU A 80 -10.87 10.87 -41.63
N SER A 81 -11.56 10.36 -40.62
CA SER A 81 -12.20 11.19 -39.60
C SER A 81 -11.13 11.87 -38.73
N PRO A 82 -11.09 13.21 -38.66
CA PRO A 82 -10.03 13.85 -37.92
C PRO A 82 -9.99 13.53 -36.42
N LEU A 83 -11.12 13.10 -35.89
CA LEU A 83 -11.30 12.74 -34.49
C LEU A 83 -10.59 11.42 -34.13
N THR A 84 -10.49 10.44 -35.04
CA THR A 84 -9.86 9.14 -34.73
C THR A 84 -8.34 9.23 -34.63
N TRP A 85 -7.69 10.01 -35.51
CA TRP A 85 -6.26 10.27 -35.37
C TRP A 85 -5.96 11.09 -34.12
N LEU A 86 -6.79 12.10 -33.81
CA LEU A 86 -6.64 12.91 -32.60
C LEU A 86 -6.78 12.04 -31.33
N VAL A 87 -7.80 11.21 -31.23
CA VAL A 87 -8.02 10.33 -30.08
C VAL A 87 -6.90 9.29 -29.96
N SER A 88 -6.41 8.74 -31.08
CA SER A 88 -5.25 7.84 -31.07
C SER A 88 -3.96 8.53 -30.63
N ALA A 89 -3.74 9.80 -31.00
CA ALA A 89 -2.61 10.59 -30.57
C ALA A 89 -2.65 10.89 -29.06
N PHE A 90 -3.80 11.32 -28.54
CA PHE A 90 -3.99 11.50 -27.09
C PHE A 90 -3.86 10.16 -26.33
N GLY A 91 -4.34 9.06 -26.90
CA GLY A 91 -4.15 7.71 -26.36
C GLY A 91 -2.67 7.29 -26.33
N ALA A 92 -1.87 7.62 -27.34
CA ALA A 92 -0.44 7.35 -27.30
C ALA A 92 0.27 8.18 -26.21
N VAL A 93 -0.10 9.45 -26.07
CA VAL A 93 0.43 10.34 -25.02
C VAL A 93 0.05 9.84 -23.62
N SER A 94 -1.20 9.39 -23.40
CA SER A 94 -1.64 8.87 -22.10
C SER A 94 -0.86 7.62 -21.69
N ILE A 95 -0.50 6.75 -22.63
CA ILE A 95 0.34 5.57 -22.36
C ILE A 95 1.77 5.97 -21.97
N VAL A 96 2.34 7.01 -22.58
CA VAL A 96 3.65 7.54 -22.17
C VAL A 96 3.60 8.06 -20.73
N ILE A 97 2.56 8.81 -20.38
CA ILE A 97 2.33 9.31 -19.01
C ILE A 97 2.15 8.15 -18.03
N LEU A 98 1.38 7.13 -18.40
CA LEU A 98 1.16 5.93 -17.59
C LEU A 98 2.47 5.20 -17.31
N LYS A 99 3.32 4.99 -18.34
CA LYS A 99 4.63 4.35 -18.17
C LYS A 99 5.52 5.14 -17.21
N LEU A 100 5.47 6.48 -17.28
CA LEU A 100 6.18 7.34 -16.33
C LEU A 100 5.63 7.17 -14.90
N ALA A 101 4.31 7.17 -14.72
CA ALA A 101 3.68 6.95 -13.42
C ALA A 101 4.04 5.57 -12.83
N GLN A 102 4.09 4.54 -13.66
CA GLN A 102 4.49 3.19 -13.25
C GLN A 102 5.98 3.11 -12.89
N LEU A 103 6.84 3.86 -13.57
CA LEU A 103 8.24 4.00 -13.17
C LEU A 103 8.38 4.64 -11.80
N ILE A 104 7.62 5.71 -11.53
CA ILE A 104 7.57 6.34 -10.19
C ILE A 104 7.06 5.34 -9.14
N THR A 105 6.04 4.57 -9.48
CA THR A 105 5.49 3.53 -8.58
C THR A 105 6.52 2.43 -8.30
N GLY A 106 7.24 1.95 -9.32
CA GLY A 106 8.33 0.99 -9.14
C GLY A 106 9.47 1.53 -8.28
N LEU A 107 9.87 2.79 -8.50
CA LEU A 107 10.88 3.47 -7.69
C LEU A 107 10.43 3.58 -6.23
N SER A 108 9.17 3.94 -5.98
CA SER A 108 8.61 4.01 -4.63
C SER A 108 8.66 2.64 -3.91
N GLY A 109 8.44 1.55 -4.66
CA GLY A 109 8.56 0.20 -4.13
C GLY A 109 10.00 -0.20 -3.78
N LEU A 110 10.97 0.22 -4.59
CA LEU A 110 12.39 0.02 -4.30
C LEU A 110 12.85 0.83 -3.08
N VAL A 111 12.42 2.09 -2.99
CA VAL A 111 12.69 2.95 -1.83
C VAL A 111 12.10 2.32 -0.56
N LEU A 112 10.86 1.82 -0.62
CA LEU A 112 10.24 1.17 0.53
C LEU A 112 11.01 -0.07 0.99
N ASN A 113 11.39 -0.95 0.05
CA ASN A 113 12.17 -2.15 0.37
C ASN A 113 13.53 -1.78 0.98
N PHE A 114 14.21 -0.80 0.39
CA PHE A 114 15.49 -0.31 0.91
C PHE A 114 15.34 0.27 2.31
N VAL A 115 14.35 1.13 2.55
CA VAL A 115 14.14 1.75 3.86
C VAL A 115 13.78 0.70 4.90
N VAL A 116 12.91 -0.27 4.61
CA VAL A 116 12.58 -1.34 5.55
C VAL A 116 13.80 -2.21 5.85
N GLN A 117 14.59 -2.57 4.82
CA GLN A 117 15.83 -3.32 5.00
C GLN A 117 16.81 -2.56 5.92
N TYR A 118 17.05 -1.28 5.62
CA TYR A 118 17.99 -0.45 6.34
C TYR A 118 17.54 -0.13 7.77
N SER A 119 16.26 0.23 7.96
CA SER A 119 15.71 0.74 9.22
C SER A 119 15.14 -0.33 10.15
N VAL A 120 14.85 -1.54 9.65
CA VAL A 120 14.30 -2.65 10.45
C VAL A 120 15.27 -3.81 10.46
N VAL A 121 15.55 -4.41 9.31
CA VAL A 121 16.32 -5.67 9.25
C VAL A 121 17.76 -5.45 9.72
N GLU A 122 18.40 -4.40 9.23
CA GLU A 122 19.79 -4.07 9.57
C GLU A 122 19.91 -3.17 10.81
N MET A 123 18.81 -2.86 11.50
CA MET A 123 18.81 -1.89 12.61
C MET A 123 19.88 -2.20 13.65
N LYS A 124 20.01 -3.46 14.08
CA LYS A 124 21.00 -3.88 15.08
C LYS A 124 22.41 -3.53 14.66
N ALA A 125 22.79 -3.86 13.42
CA ALA A 125 24.12 -3.57 12.88
C ALA A 125 24.41 -2.06 12.86
N ARG A 126 23.38 -1.24 12.60
CA ARG A 126 23.51 0.24 12.62
C ARG A 126 23.59 0.80 14.03
N PHE A 127 22.86 0.23 14.99
CA PHE A 127 22.84 0.69 16.37
C PHE A 127 24.13 0.35 17.13
N ASP A 128 24.89 -0.65 16.66
CA ASP A 128 26.17 -1.04 17.23
C ASP A 128 27.36 -0.29 16.64
N GLU A 129 27.13 0.65 15.72
CA GLU A 129 28.18 1.56 15.23
C GLU A 129 28.75 2.42 16.38
N ALA A 130 30.07 2.64 16.35
CA ALA A 130 30.82 3.35 17.38
C ALA A 130 30.24 4.75 17.65
N SER A 131 29.77 5.44 16.62
CA SER A 131 29.24 6.81 16.67
C SER A 131 28.07 6.97 17.65
N ILE A 132 27.12 6.01 17.71
CA ILE A 132 25.96 6.10 18.61
C ILE A 132 26.40 5.88 20.05
N ASN A 133 27.29 4.91 20.28
CA ASN A 133 27.82 4.64 21.61
C ASN A 133 28.67 5.82 22.13
N ASP A 134 29.44 6.48 21.26
CA ASP A 134 30.25 7.64 21.63
C ASP A 134 29.37 8.87 21.91
N ALA A 135 28.35 9.13 21.09
CA ALA A 135 27.36 10.18 21.38
C ALA A 135 26.63 9.94 22.71
N TRP A 136 26.24 8.69 22.98
CA TRP A 136 25.65 8.32 24.27
C TRP A 136 26.60 8.57 25.45
N LYS A 137 27.90 8.24 25.34
CA LYS A 137 28.89 8.52 26.40
C LYS A 137 28.94 10.00 26.74
N VAL A 138 28.96 10.87 25.72
CA VAL A 138 28.95 12.33 25.93
C VAL A 138 27.70 12.76 26.72
N ILE A 139 26.52 12.30 26.33
CA ILE A 139 25.27 12.64 27.02
C ILE A 139 25.21 12.06 28.44
N ARG A 140 25.74 10.86 28.63
CA ARG A 140 25.86 10.25 29.96
C ARG A 140 26.80 11.05 30.86
N ASP A 141 27.92 11.51 30.34
CA ASP A 141 28.88 12.31 31.12
C ASP A 141 28.26 13.65 31.53
N VAL A 142 27.45 14.27 30.66
CA VAL A 142 26.59 15.42 31.02
C VAL A 142 25.57 15.05 32.09
N GLY A 143 24.92 13.89 31.97
CA GLY A 143 23.98 13.40 32.98
C GLY A 143 24.63 13.16 34.35
N ASN A 144 25.87 12.66 34.36
CA ASN A 144 26.67 12.49 35.57
C ASN A 144 27.03 13.84 36.21
N MET A 145 27.34 14.87 35.43
CA MET A 145 27.49 16.24 35.96
C MET A 145 26.15 16.76 36.52
N GLY A 146 25.03 16.41 35.87
CA GLY A 146 23.66 16.70 36.33
C GLY A 146 23.37 16.20 37.74
N PHE A 147 24.02 15.12 38.17
CA PHE A 147 23.87 14.55 39.51
C PHE A 147 24.20 15.55 40.63
N ILE A 148 25.16 16.45 40.40
CA ILE A 148 25.52 17.50 41.35
C ILE A 148 24.29 18.39 41.64
N PHE A 149 23.51 18.75 40.61
CA PHE A 149 22.30 19.54 40.78
C PHE A 149 21.18 18.76 41.47
N VAL A 150 21.06 17.46 41.21
CA VAL A 150 20.09 16.59 41.91
C VAL A 150 20.40 16.55 43.41
N LEU A 151 21.66 16.35 43.78
CA LEU A 151 22.10 16.34 45.17
C LEU A 151 21.91 17.71 45.85
N LEU A 152 22.22 18.80 45.14
CA LEU A 152 22.01 20.16 45.64
C LEU A 152 20.52 20.44 45.89
N TYR A 153 19.65 20.10 44.93
CA TYR A 153 18.21 20.25 45.08
C TYR A 153 17.68 19.45 46.27
N ALA A 154 18.12 18.20 46.39
CA ALA A 154 17.75 17.35 47.52
C ALA A 154 18.19 17.95 48.87
N ALA A 155 19.43 18.43 48.98
CA ALA A 155 19.95 19.04 50.19
C ALA A 155 19.14 20.30 50.59
N ILE A 156 18.77 21.15 49.62
CA ILE A 156 17.92 22.32 49.87
C ILE A 156 16.55 21.89 50.40
N MET A 157 15.90 20.91 49.76
CA MET A 157 14.60 20.38 50.20
C MET A 157 14.65 19.80 51.62
N THR A 158 15.74 19.11 51.99
CA THR A 158 15.97 18.61 53.35
C THR A 158 16.12 19.75 54.37
N ILE A 159 16.85 20.84 54.04
CA ILE A 159 17.03 22.00 54.93
C ILE A 159 15.70 22.70 55.23
N ILE A 160 14.82 22.86 54.23
CA ILE A 160 13.52 23.54 54.39
C ILE A 160 12.43 22.65 55.01
N GLY A 161 12.76 21.41 55.40
CA GLY A 161 11.81 20.48 56.02
C GLY A 161 10.73 19.95 55.07
N GLN A 162 10.87 20.15 53.75
CA GLN A 162 9.97 19.64 52.70
C GLN A 162 10.55 18.46 51.93
N GLY A 163 11.66 17.89 52.40
CA GLY A 163 12.26 16.70 51.79
C GLY A 163 11.30 15.51 51.85
N GLU A 164 11.22 14.75 50.75
CA GLU A 164 10.77 13.36 50.83
C GLU A 164 11.57 12.63 51.91
N ASP A 165 10.97 11.58 52.48
CA ASP A 165 11.63 10.65 53.39
C ASP A 165 13.08 10.39 52.94
N ASN A 166 14.06 10.86 53.74
CA ASN A 166 15.48 10.92 53.35
C ASN A 166 15.98 9.55 52.88
N GLN A 167 15.42 8.46 53.41
CA GLN A 167 15.70 7.09 52.99
C GLN A 167 15.26 6.83 51.53
N LYS A 168 14.08 7.30 51.12
CA LYS A 168 13.57 7.15 49.74
C LYS A 168 14.39 7.97 48.76
N LEU A 169 14.81 9.16 49.15
CA LEU A 169 15.64 10.04 48.32
C LEU A 169 17.00 9.40 48.01
N ILE A 170 17.70 8.90 49.03
CA ILE A 170 19.01 8.23 48.87
C ILE A 170 18.87 6.97 47.99
N VAL A 171 17.85 6.15 48.26
CA VAL A 171 17.58 4.95 47.44
C VAL A 171 17.33 5.34 45.98
N ARG A 172 16.54 6.39 45.72
CA ARG A 172 16.24 6.86 44.36
C ARG A 172 17.51 7.34 43.65
N ILE A 173 18.37 8.08 44.33
CA ILE A 173 19.65 8.57 43.81
C ILE A 173 20.59 7.42 43.42
N VAL A 174 20.74 6.41 44.28
CA VAL A 174 21.61 5.25 44.01
C VAL A 174 21.11 4.41 42.84
N ILE A 175 19.80 4.12 42.80
CA ILE A 175 19.18 3.38 41.68
C ILE A 175 19.47 4.08 40.36
N VAL A 176 19.50 5.41 40.37
CA VAL A 176 19.64 6.22 39.15
C VAL A 176 21.06 6.28 38.69
N ALA A 177 22.02 6.42 39.60
CA ALA A 177 23.43 6.31 39.25
C ALA A 177 23.71 4.98 38.53
N ILE A 178 23.03 3.91 38.94
CA ILE A 178 23.06 2.61 38.24
C ILE A 178 22.34 2.72 36.89
N LEU A 179 21.07 3.16 36.86
CA LEU A 179 20.26 3.21 35.63
C LEU A 179 20.83 4.12 34.54
N ILE A 180 21.49 5.22 34.87
CA ILE A 180 22.15 6.11 33.90
C ILE A 180 23.24 5.34 33.15
N ASN A 181 24.04 4.54 33.85
CA ASN A 181 25.09 3.72 33.25
C ASN A 181 24.52 2.57 32.40
N PHE A 182 23.36 2.03 32.78
CA PHE A 182 22.66 0.99 32.03
C PHE A 182 21.58 1.52 31.06
N SER A 183 21.49 2.83 30.87
CA SER A 183 20.42 3.48 30.09
C SER A 183 20.41 3.02 28.64
N LEU A 184 21.59 2.89 28.03
CA LEU A 184 21.73 2.39 26.67
C LEU A 184 21.28 0.94 26.55
N PHE A 185 21.62 0.10 27.52
CA PHE A 185 21.23 -1.31 27.53
C PHE A 185 19.70 -1.46 27.57
N PHE A 186 19.02 -0.81 28.51
CA PHE A 186 17.56 -0.93 28.61
C PHE A 186 16.84 -0.36 27.38
N THR A 187 17.32 0.76 26.85
CA THR A 187 16.71 1.38 25.67
C THR A 187 16.88 0.49 24.44
N LYS A 188 18.10 -0.04 24.19
CA LYS A 188 18.36 -0.98 23.10
C LYS A 188 17.58 -2.27 23.28
N PHE A 189 17.47 -2.81 24.50
CA PHE A 189 16.70 -4.03 24.75
C PHE A 189 15.23 -3.92 24.31
N VAL A 190 14.56 -2.81 24.66
CA VAL A 190 13.16 -2.58 24.23
C VAL A 190 13.07 -2.50 22.70
N ILE A 191 14.01 -1.79 22.07
CA ILE A 191 14.07 -1.65 20.61
C ILE A 191 14.31 -3.01 19.95
N ASP A 192 15.27 -3.80 20.44
CA ASP A 192 15.62 -5.11 19.90
C ASP A 192 14.45 -6.09 20.00
N VAL A 193 13.77 -6.16 21.15
CA VAL A 193 12.59 -7.01 21.32
C VAL A 193 11.49 -6.61 20.34
N SER A 194 11.22 -5.31 20.21
CA SER A 194 10.23 -4.82 19.25
C SER A 194 10.64 -5.14 17.81
N ASN A 195 11.92 -4.97 17.46
CA ASN A 195 12.39 -5.17 16.10
C ASN A 195 12.38 -6.65 15.71
N ILE A 196 12.66 -7.55 16.65
CA ILE A 196 12.50 -9.01 16.46
C ILE A 196 11.04 -9.33 16.13
N LEU A 197 10.08 -8.81 16.89
CA LEU A 197 8.65 -9.00 16.59
C LEU A 197 8.28 -8.45 15.20
N ALA A 198 8.85 -7.32 14.80
CA ALA A 198 8.65 -6.75 13.47
C ALA A 198 9.14 -7.70 12.37
N MET A 199 10.35 -8.24 12.52
CA MET A 199 10.95 -9.15 11.54
C MET A 199 10.14 -10.45 11.38
N MET A 200 9.51 -10.96 12.46
CA MET A 200 8.63 -12.14 12.37
C MET A 200 7.44 -11.91 11.44
N PHE A 201 6.76 -10.76 11.56
CA PHE A 201 5.66 -10.43 10.65
C PHE A 201 6.14 -10.04 9.26
N TYR A 202 7.29 -9.37 9.16
CA TYR A 202 7.86 -9.01 7.86
C TYR A 202 8.19 -10.24 7.02
N ASP A 203 8.82 -11.27 7.60
CA ASP A 203 9.09 -12.53 6.92
C ASP A 203 7.80 -13.27 6.53
N ALA A 204 6.75 -13.19 7.36
CA ALA A 204 5.44 -13.75 7.04
C ALA A 204 4.73 -13.02 5.87
N ILE A 205 5.04 -11.74 5.65
CA ILE A 205 4.53 -10.96 4.50
C ILE A 205 5.32 -11.28 3.23
N ALA A 206 6.65 -11.21 3.33
CA ALA A 206 7.59 -11.34 2.22
C ALA A 206 8.66 -12.40 2.56
N PRO A 207 8.34 -13.70 2.42
CA PRO A 207 9.28 -14.76 2.75
C PRO A 207 10.60 -14.62 1.97
N GLY A 208 11.73 -14.73 2.68
CA GLY A 208 13.06 -14.60 2.09
C GLY A 208 13.57 -13.17 1.91
N SER A 209 12.76 -12.16 2.24
CA SER A 209 13.17 -10.74 2.18
C SER A 209 14.20 -10.35 3.23
N LEU A 210 14.36 -11.14 4.30
CA LEU A 210 15.41 -10.92 5.31
C LEU A 210 16.83 -11.16 4.78
N SER A 211 16.97 -11.85 3.65
CA SER A 211 18.26 -12.22 3.05
C SER A 211 18.53 -11.52 1.71
N ALA A 212 17.59 -10.72 1.19
CA ALA A 212 17.63 -10.15 -0.15
C ALA A 212 17.56 -8.61 -0.12
N SER A 213 18.49 -7.96 -0.82
CA SER A 213 18.89 -6.59 -0.48
C SER A 213 18.08 -5.42 -1.09
N ALA A 214 17.08 -5.64 -1.94
CA ALA A 214 16.23 -4.54 -2.45
C ALA A 214 15.06 -4.99 -3.35
N THR A 215 15.22 -6.13 -4.04
CA THR A 215 14.33 -6.53 -5.14
C THR A 215 13.13 -7.36 -4.69
N THR A 216 13.21 -7.96 -3.51
CA THR A 216 12.15 -8.77 -2.90
C THR A 216 11.91 -8.28 -1.48
N GLY A 217 10.81 -7.56 -1.27
CA GLY A 217 10.45 -7.02 0.03
C GLY A 217 8.97 -6.68 0.16
N LEU A 218 8.66 -5.80 1.13
CA LEU A 218 7.29 -5.39 1.44
C LEU A 218 6.53 -4.91 0.21
N SER A 219 7.17 -4.10 -0.64
CA SER A 219 6.51 -3.49 -1.80
C SER A 219 6.00 -4.53 -2.79
N ASN A 220 6.75 -5.62 -3.02
CA ASN A 220 6.34 -6.71 -3.91
C ASN A 220 5.06 -7.39 -3.38
N SER A 221 5.00 -7.61 -2.07
CA SER A 221 3.86 -8.25 -1.41
C SER A 221 2.62 -7.35 -1.40
N LEU A 222 2.83 -6.02 -1.36
CA LEU A 222 1.77 -5.02 -1.48
C LEU A 222 1.30 -4.82 -2.92
N MET A 223 2.20 -4.90 -3.91
CA MET A 223 1.87 -4.69 -5.32
C MET A 223 1.18 -5.90 -5.96
N ALA A 224 1.51 -7.13 -5.53
CA ALA A 224 0.99 -8.34 -6.15
C ALA A 224 -0.55 -8.44 -6.12
N PRO A 225 -1.26 -8.18 -5.00
CA PRO A 225 -2.73 -8.25 -4.97
C PRO A 225 -3.41 -7.14 -5.79
N LEU A 226 -2.70 -6.04 -6.06
CA LEU A 226 -3.24 -4.90 -6.81
C LEU A 226 -3.21 -5.13 -8.33
N LYS A 227 -2.48 -6.15 -8.81
CA LYS A 227 -2.34 -6.53 -10.23
C LYS A 227 -2.00 -5.38 -11.18
N LEU A 228 -1.24 -4.37 -10.71
CA LEU A 228 -0.83 -3.21 -11.51
C LEU A 228 0.00 -3.60 -12.76
N GLN A 229 0.68 -4.74 -12.72
CA GLN A 229 1.45 -5.27 -13.85
C GLN A 229 0.58 -5.53 -15.09
N SER A 230 -0.72 -5.82 -14.92
CA SER A 230 -1.64 -6.00 -16.05
C SER A 230 -1.80 -4.73 -16.90
N ILE A 231 -1.63 -3.56 -16.30
CA ILE A 231 -1.74 -2.26 -16.99
C ILE A 231 -0.51 -2.01 -17.90
N LEU A 232 0.64 -2.65 -17.62
CA LEU A 232 1.85 -2.54 -18.47
C LEU A 232 1.74 -3.33 -19.78
N ASN A 233 0.96 -4.42 -19.80
CA ASN A 233 0.85 -5.33 -20.95
C ASN A 233 -0.17 -4.88 -22.01
N VAL A 234 -0.75 -3.69 -21.87
CA VAL A 234 -1.75 -3.14 -22.79
C VAL A 234 -1.13 -2.74 -24.14
N GLY A 235 0.20 -2.58 -24.20
CA GLY A 235 0.92 -2.23 -25.44
C GLY A 235 0.81 -3.25 -26.59
N ASN A 236 0.38 -4.49 -26.30
CA ASN A 236 0.24 -5.56 -27.30
C ASN A 236 -1.20 -5.81 -27.77
N ILE A 237 -2.17 -5.02 -27.30
CA ILE A 237 -3.58 -5.22 -27.66
C ILE A 237 -3.92 -4.28 -28.81
N GLY A 238 -4.24 -4.81 -29.99
CA GLY A 238 -4.57 -4.05 -31.20
C GLY A 238 -5.43 -2.81 -30.91
N LEU A 239 -4.90 -1.63 -31.27
CA LEU A 239 -5.20 -0.37 -30.61
C LEU A 239 -6.38 0.36 -31.27
N GLN A 240 -7.50 0.48 -30.54
CA GLN A 240 -8.46 1.56 -30.74
C GLN A 240 -8.06 2.74 -29.83
N GLY A 241 -7.92 3.94 -30.39
CA GLY A 241 -7.36 5.11 -29.68
C GLY A 241 -8.10 5.48 -28.39
N GLU A 242 -9.41 5.29 -28.35
CA GLU A 242 -10.27 5.61 -27.20
C GLU A 242 -9.91 4.76 -25.97
N ARG A 243 -9.64 3.48 -26.19
CA ARG A 243 -9.27 2.54 -25.12
C ARG A 243 -7.94 2.91 -24.48
N LEU A 244 -6.97 3.33 -25.29
CA LEU A 244 -5.66 3.77 -24.83
C LEU A 244 -5.76 5.01 -23.95
N LEU A 245 -6.67 5.92 -24.31
CA LEU A 245 -6.94 7.11 -23.52
C LEU A 245 -7.51 6.72 -22.15
N ILE A 246 -8.55 5.88 -22.10
CA ILE A 246 -9.20 5.46 -20.84
C ILE A 246 -8.20 4.76 -19.92
N ILE A 247 -7.51 3.73 -20.40
CA ILE A 247 -6.57 2.96 -19.56
C ILE A 247 -5.34 3.77 -19.19
N GLY A 248 -4.87 4.65 -20.09
CA GLY A 248 -3.75 5.55 -19.80
C GLY A 248 -4.10 6.53 -18.68
N VAL A 249 -5.26 7.17 -18.74
CA VAL A 249 -5.70 8.14 -17.71
C VAL A 249 -6.01 7.43 -16.38
N MET A 250 -6.89 6.43 -16.40
CA MET A 250 -7.30 5.72 -15.17
C MET A 250 -6.14 4.94 -14.55
N GLY A 251 -5.33 4.28 -15.37
CA GLY A 251 -4.16 3.54 -14.90
C GLY A 251 -3.10 4.47 -14.29
N THR A 252 -2.96 5.69 -14.81
CA THR A 252 -2.06 6.70 -14.24
C THR A 252 -2.53 7.09 -12.85
N ILE A 253 -3.82 7.40 -12.69
CA ILE A 253 -4.41 7.78 -11.39
C ILE A 253 -4.18 6.66 -10.36
N VAL A 254 -4.52 5.42 -10.71
CA VAL A 254 -4.34 4.25 -9.83
C VAL A 254 -2.86 4.07 -9.45
N SER A 255 -1.95 4.18 -10.42
CA SER A 255 -0.51 4.02 -10.19
C SER A 255 0.04 5.11 -9.26
N LEU A 256 -0.36 6.37 -9.46
CA LEU A 256 0.09 7.48 -8.61
C LEU A 256 -0.42 7.38 -7.17
N ILE A 257 -1.64 6.87 -6.96
CA ILE A 257 -2.17 6.59 -5.63
C ILE A 257 -1.27 5.56 -4.92
N VAL A 258 -0.93 4.45 -5.58
CA VAL A 258 -0.04 3.43 -5.01
C VAL A 258 1.34 4.03 -4.71
N ALA A 259 1.91 4.79 -5.66
CA ALA A 259 3.21 5.42 -5.46
C ALA A 259 3.23 6.33 -4.23
N PHE A 260 2.20 7.16 -4.07
CA PHE A 260 2.05 8.04 -2.92
C PHE A 260 2.00 7.26 -1.61
N VAL A 261 1.20 6.19 -1.53
CA VAL A 261 1.08 5.35 -0.32
C VAL A 261 2.43 4.69 0.01
N LEU A 262 3.12 4.11 -0.97
CA LEU A 262 4.42 3.47 -0.73
C LEU A 262 5.50 4.47 -0.29
N PHE A 263 5.50 5.69 -0.84
CA PHE A 263 6.39 6.75 -0.35
C PHE A 263 6.04 7.20 1.07
N ALA A 264 4.76 7.37 1.39
CA ALA A 264 4.32 7.74 2.73
C ALA A 264 4.79 6.71 3.77
N ILE A 265 4.61 5.41 3.50
CA ILE A 265 5.09 4.32 4.35
C ILE A 265 6.63 4.40 4.50
N SER A 266 7.35 4.60 3.40
CA SER A 266 8.82 4.73 3.42
C SER A 266 9.28 5.85 4.35
N ILE A 267 8.63 7.02 4.28
CA ILE A 267 8.97 8.17 5.13
C ILE A 267 8.67 7.87 6.61
N LEU A 268 7.56 7.19 6.91
CA LEU A 268 7.21 6.83 8.29
C LEU A 268 8.27 5.91 8.93
N PHE A 269 8.77 4.90 8.20
CA PHE A 269 9.85 4.04 8.67
C PHE A 269 11.17 4.79 8.86
N LEU A 270 11.48 5.75 7.98
CA LEU A 270 12.67 6.61 8.13
C LEU A 270 12.57 7.49 9.37
N ILE A 271 11.44 8.15 9.59
CA ILE A 271 11.21 8.98 10.78
C ILE A 271 11.37 8.13 12.04
N ARG A 272 10.77 6.93 12.08
CA ARG A 272 10.95 5.98 13.18
C ARG A 272 12.42 5.74 13.49
N PHE A 273 13.22 5.41 12.48
CA PHE A 273 14.64 5.11 12.65
C PHE A 273 15.41 6.28 13.27
N VAL A 274 15.21 7.48 12.73
CA VAL A 274 15.87 8.69 13.21
C VAL A 274 15.45 9.01 14.65
N VAL A 275 14.16 8.93 14.97
CA VAL A 275 13.67 9.18 16.34
C VAL A 275 14.25 8.18 17.33
N LEU A 276 14.35 6.89 16.98
CA LEU A 276 14.94 5.87 17.86
C LEU A 276 16.43 6.12 18.13
N ILE A 277 17.20 6.61 17.16
CA ILE A 277 18.59 7.02 17.37
C ILE A 277 18.68 8.12 18.44
N PHE A 278 17.84 9.17 18.32
CA PHE A 278 17.80 10.24 19.31
C PHE A 278 17.38 9.74 20.70
N VAL A 279 16.37 8.86 20.75
CA VAL A 279 15.89 8.26 22.01
C VAL A 279 17.00 7.47 22.71
N VAL A 280 17.84 6.73 21.96
CA VAL A 280 18.99 6.00 22.52
C VAL A 280 20.07 6.96 23.03
N ILE A 281 20.45 7.96 22.24
CA ILE A 281 21.49 8.94 22.61
C ILE A 281 21.06 9.73 23.86
N LEU A 282 19.80 10.15 23.92
CA LEU A 282 19.24 10.93 25.04
C LEU A 282 18.82 10.07 26.24
N SER A 283 18.97 8.75 26.18
CA SER A 283 18.55 7.85 27.25
C SER A 283 19.11 8.24 28.64
N PRO A 284 20.39 8.61 28.85
CA PRO A 284 20.90 8.95 30.19
C PRO A 284 20.12 10.08 30.86
N ILE A 285 19.79 11.14 30.10
CA ILE A 285 19.04 12.29 30.59
C ILE A 285 17.59 11.89 30.88
N ALA A 286 16.99 11.07 30.01
CA ALA A 286 15.65 10.56 30.26
C ALA A 286 15.59 9.78 31.58
N PHE A 287 16.58 8.94 31.88
CA PHE A 287 16.65 8.21 33.15
C PHE A 287 16.77 9.13 34.39
N ILE A 288 17.38 10.32 34.28
CA ILE A 288 17.38 11.34 35.36
C ILE A 288 15.97 11.92 35.61
N SER A 289 15.17 12.06 34.55
CA SER A 289 13.77 12.51 34.70
C SER A 289 12.90 11.52 35.49
N PHE A 290 13.35 10.26 35.66
CA PHE A 290 12.64 9.29 36.48
C PHE A 290 12.71 9.56 38.00
N VAL A 291 13.49 10.57 38.39
CA VAL A 291 14.10 10.69 39.72
C VAL A 291 13.72 11.99 40.36
N LEU A 292 13.90 13.04 39.57
CA LEU A 292 13.58 14.39 39.93
C LEU A 292 12.06 14.53 40.02
N PRO A 293 11.55 15.07 41.14
CA PRO A 293 10.14 15.44 41.21
C PRO A 293 9.86 16.53 40.16
N ASN A 294 8.63 16.58 39.66
CA ASN A 294 8.15 17.55 38.65
C ASN A 294 8.77 17.41 37.23
N MET A 295 9.32 16.25 36.88
CA MET A 295 9.84 15.97 35.53
C MET A 295 8.96 14.99 34.72
N ASP A 296 7.72 14.75 35.16
CA ASP A 296 6.81 13.75 34.58
C ASP A 296 6.56 13.97 33.08
N LYS A 297 6.42 15.24 32.65
CA LYS A 297 6.25 15.58 31.24
C LYS A 297 7.37 15.04 30.35
N TYR A 298 8.63 15.20 30.76
CA TYR A 298 9.77 14.77 29.94
C TYR A 298 9.93 13.25 29.97
N ARG A 299 9.65 12.65 31.12
CA ARG A 299 9.60 11.19 31.29
C ARG A 299 8.59 10.55 30.35
N GLU A 300 7.37 11.08 30.31
CA GLU A 300 6.29 10.61 29.45
C GLU A 300 6.64 10.81 27.98
N GLN A 301 7.13 11.99 27.59
CA GLN A 301 7.54 12.26 26.21
C GLN A 301 8.59 11.28 25.70
N TRP A 302 9.63 11.00 26.50
CA TRP A 302 10.66 10.05 26.10
C TRP A 302 10.13 8.61 26.05
N LYS A 303 9.33 8.21 27.05
CA LYS A 303 8.72 6.87 27.08
C LYS A 303 7.78 6.66 25.91
N ASP A 304 6.96 7.64 25.58
CA ASP A 304 6.02 7.60 24.45
C ASP A 304 6.77 7.58 23.13
N ALA A 305 7.87 8.33 22.99
CA ALA A 305 8.73 8.25 21.82
C ALA A 305 9.39 6.87 21.69
N LEU A 306 9.92 6.31 22.78
CA LEU A 306 10.53 4.97 22.77
C LEU A 306 9.50 3.90 22.40
N LEU A 307 8.40 3.80 23.14
CA LEU A 307 7.41 2.75 22.95
C LEU A 307 6.63 2.94 21.65
N GLY A 308 6.19 4.17 21.36
CA GLY A 308 5.44 4.49 20.14
C GLY A 308 6.23 4.17 18.87
N GLN A 309 7.52 4.52 18.83
CA GLN A 309 8.36 4.26 17.66
C GLN A 309 8.88 2.81 17.62
N ALA A 310 9.19 2.20 18.76
CA ALA A 310 9.63 0.81 18.82
C ALA A 310 8.54 -0.14 18.30
N PHE A 311 7.30 0.01 18.82
CA PHE A 311 6.17 -0.87 18.48
C PHE A 311 5.43 -0.48 17.19
N PHE A 312 5.74 0.67 16.58
CA PHE A 312 5.19 1.04 15.26
C PHE A 312 5.41 -0.06 14.21
N ALA A 313 6.65 -0.53 14.03
CA ALA A 313 6.98 -1.49 12.98
C ALA A 313 6.29 -2.86 13.16
N PRO A 314 6.31 -3.49 14.36
CA PRO A 314 5.55 -4.72 14.63
C PRO A 314 4.06 -4.59 14.33
N ILE A 315 3.44 -3.51 14.80
CA ILE A 315 2.00 -3.29 14.62
C ILE A 315 1.70 -3.08 13.14
N TYR A 316 2.48 -2.23 12.47
CA TYR A 316 2.31 -1.98 11.03
C TYR A 316 2.44 -3.26 10.21
N PHE A 317 3.47 -4.08 10.45
CA PHE A 317 3.62 -5.34 9.72
C PHE A 317 2.54 -6.35 10.08
N MET A 318 2.14 -6.47 11.35
CA MET A 318 1.03 -7.35 11.72
C MET A 318 -0.25 -6.96 10.97
N LEU A 319 -0.62 -5.68 10.97
CA LEU A 319 -1.81 -5.19 10.28
C LEU A 319 -1.69 -5.38 8.77
N THR A 320 -0.54 -5.05 8.18
CA THR A 320 -0.28 -5.26 6.75
C THR A 320 -0.38 -6.74 6.37
N TRP A 321 0.12 -7.64 7.21
CA TRP A 321 0.00 -9.08 7.02
C TRP A 321 -1.45 -9.53 7.00
N VAL A 322 -2.27 -9.05 7.94
CA VAL A 322 -3.73 -9.30 7.96
C VAL A 322 -4.38 -8.76 6.68
N VAL A 323 -4.09 -7.52 6.28
CA VAL A 323 -4.65 -6.91 5.06
C VAL A 323 -4.30 -7.74 3.83
N ILE A 324 -3.05 -8.21 3.69
CA ILE A 324 -2.64 -9.05 2.56
C ILE A 324 -3.34 -10.41 2.60
N LYS A 325 -3.51 -11.03 3.77
CA LYS A 325 -4.23 -12.30 3.90
C LYS A 325 -5.70 -12.16 3.54
N VAL A 326 -6.35 -11.10 4.02
CA VAL A 326 -7.75 -10.77 3.71
C VAL A 326 -7.91 -10.47 2.21
N SER A 327 -7.01 -9.66 1.64
CA SER A 327 -7.00 -9.30 0.22
C SER A 327 -6.86 -10.54 -0.68
N ARG A 328 -5.97 -11.47 -0.35
CA ARG A 328 -5.79 -12.72 -1.10
C ARG A 328 -6.90 -13.74 -0.87
N GLY A 329 -7.54 -13.73 0.30
CA GLY A 329 -8.55 -14.71 0.69
C GLY A 329 -9.99 -14.35 0.30
N LEU A 330 -10.36 -13.07 0.34
CA LEU A 330 -11.72 -12.63 0.02
C LEU A 330 -11.97 -12.47 -1.48
N LEU A 331 -10.92 -12.25 -2.29
CA LEU A 331 -11.05 -11.88 -3.69
C LEU A 331 -10.07 -12.71 -4.54
N THR A 332 -10.31 -14.02 -4.64
CA THR A 332 -9.66 -14.90 -5.65
C THR A 332 -10.22 -14.57 -7.03
N SER A 333 -9.90 -13.38 -7.51
CA SER A 333 -10.31 -12.94 -8.82
C SER A 333 -9.18 -13.20 -9.81
N ASP A 334 -9.43 -14.00 -10.82
CA ASP A 334 -8.53 -14.15 -11.98
C ASP A 334 -8.55 -12.93 -12.91
N GLY A 335 -9.39 -11.93 -12.61
CA GLY A 335 -9.52 -10.70 -13.38
C GLY A 335 -8.26 -9.84 -13.39
N THR A 336 -8.21 -8.85 -14.28
CA THR A 336 -7.07 -7.93 -14.41
C THR A 336 -7.48 -6.50 -14.11
N MET A 337 -6.55 -5.71 -13.58
CA MET A 337 -6.79 -4.27 -13.37
C MET A 337 -7.03 -3.57 -14.72
N ALA A 338 -6.35 -3.99 -15.78
CA ALA A 338 -6.57 -3.46 -17.12
C ALA A 338 -8.03 -3.65 -17.60
N GLU A 339 -8.60 -4.85 -17.45
CA GLU A 339 -10.00 -5.11 -17.78
C GLU A 339 -10.96 -4.37 -16.85
N ALA A 340 -10.64 -4.23 -15.55
CA ALA A 340 -11.45 -3.48 -14.61
C ALA A 340 -11.61 -2.00 -15.00
N LEU A 341 -10.59 -1.42 -15.64
CA LEU A 341 -10.58 -0.02 -16.06
C LEU A 341 -11.19 0.22 -17.44
N GLN A 342 -11.12 -0.75 -18.36
CA GLN A 342 -11.49 -0.56 -19.77
C GLN A 342 -12.64 -1.45 -20.26
N GLY A 343 -13.14 -2.36 -19.43
CA GLY A 343 -14.13 -3.37 -19.81
C GLY A 343 -13.53 -4.66 -20.38
N ALA A 344 -14.37 -5.69 -20.49
CA ALA A 344 -14.02 -6.99 -21.07
C ALA A 344 -13.97 -6.85 -22.60
N VAL A 345 -12.88 -7.33 -23.22
CA VAL A 345 -12.69 -7.20 -24.68
C VAL A 345 -12.81 -8.58 -25.33
N SER A 346 -13.77 -8.72 -26.24
CA SER A 346 -13.95 -9.95 -27.01
C SER A 346 -12.88 -10.11 -28.10
N SER A 347 -12.73 -11.32 -28.66
CA SER A 347 -11.86 -11.58 -29.81
C SER A 347 -12.23 -10.75 -31.05
N THR A 348 -13.47 -10.24 -31.09
CA THR A 348 -14.01 -9.38 -32.15
C THR A 348 -13.82 -7.88 -31.87
N GLY A 349 -13.15 -7.51 -30.77
CA GLY A 349 -12.83 -6.12 -30.44
C GLY A 349 -14.00 -5.32 -29.83
N GLN A 350 -15.12 -5.96 -29.52
CA GLN A 350 -16.24 -5.33 -28.82
C GLN A 350 -15.96 -5.26 -27.31
N VAL A 351 -16.33 -4.13 -26.72
CA VAL A 351 -16.18 -3.88 -25.28
C VAL A 351 -17.50 -4.21 -24.59
N GLY A 352 -17.46 -5.22 -23.73
CA GLY A 352 -18.51 -5.53 -22.79
C GLY A 352 -18.22 -4.92 -21.40
N PRO A 353 -19.20 -4.97 -20.48
CA PRO A 353 -18.95 -4.62 -19.10
C PRO A 353 -17.80 -5.47 -18.52
N PRO A 354 -16.99 -4.94 -17.59
CA PRO A 354 -15.92 -5.70 -16.97
C PRO A 354 -16.47 -6.95 -16.27
N SER A 355 -15.74 -8.06 -16.31
CA SER A 355 -16.13 -9.27 -15.59
C SER A 355 -16.26 -9.02 -14.09
N SER A 356 -17.12 -9.80 -13.42
CA SER A 356 -17.28 -9.75 -11.95
C SER A 356 -15.94 -9.95 -11.23
N SER A 357 -15.07 -10.80 -11.79
CA SER A 357 -13.69 -10.97 -11.36
C SER A 357 -12.93 -9.65 -11.43
N SER A 358 -12.86 -8.98 -12.58
CA SER A 358 -12.10 -7.74 -12.74
C SER A 358 -12.63 -6.59 -11.87
N ILE A 359 -13.96 -6.52 -11.65
CA ILE A 359 -14.56 -5.62 -10.65
C ILE A 359 -14.05 -5.95 -9.24
N GLY A 360 -13.94 -7.23 -8.91
CA GLY A 360 -13.35 -7.71 -7.66
C GLY A 360 -11.91 -7.21 -7.44
N VAL A 361 -11.10 -7.08 -8.49
CA VAL A 361 -9.73 -6.52 -8.39
C VAL A 361 -9.77 -5.04 -7.98
N LEU A 362 -10.70 -4.26 -8.52
CA LEU A 362 -10.85 -2.84 -8.18
C LEU A 362 -11.37 -2.65 -6.74
N VAL A 363 -12.31 -3.49 -6.30
CA VAL A 363 -12.77 -3.51 -4.90
C VAL A 363 -11.62 -3.90 -3.97
N ASN A 364 -10.82 -4.90 -4.34
CA ASN A 364 -9.63 -5.30 -3.59
C ASN A 364 -8.64 -4.15 -3.46
N PHE A 365 -8.40 -3.42 -4.55
CA PHE A 365 -7.53 -2.26 -4.57
C PHE A 365 -7.99 -1.19 -3.58
N ILE A 366 -9.28 -0.83 -3.61
CA ILE A 366 -9.83 0.21 -2.71
C ILE A 366 -9.70 -0.22 -1.25
N ILE A 367 -10.07 -1.46 -0.92
CA ILE A 367 -9.98 -1.97 0.44
C ILE A 367 -8.53 -1.98 0.91
N MET A 368 -7.61 -2.47 0.08
CA MET A 368 -6.20 -2.53 0.43
C MET A 368 -5.60 -1.15 0.66
N ILE A 369 -5.87 -0.19 -0.23
CA ILE A 369 -5.38 1.19 -0.08
C ILE A 369 -6.03 1.92 1.11
N ALA A 370 -7.29 1.63 1.43
CA ALA A 370 -7.97 2.24 2.57
C ALA A 370 -7.49 1.71 3.93
N LEU A 371 -6.94 0.48 3.96
CA LEU A 371 -6.47 -0.19 5.18
C LEU A 371 -4.96 -0.06 5.42
N LEU A 372 -4.20 0.40 4.42
CA LEU A 372 -2.77 0.74 4.51
C LEU A 372 -2.59 2.20 4.92
#